data_AF-A0A0D8ZKQ0-F1
#
_entry.id   AF-A0A0D8ZKQ0-F1
#
_cell.length_a   1.000
_cell.length_b   1.000
_cell.length_c   1.000
_cell.angle_alpha   90.00
_cell.angle_beta   90.00
_cell.angle_gamma   90.00
#
_symmetry.space_group_name_H-M   'P 1'
#
loop_
_entity.id
_entity.type
_entity.pdbx_description
1 polymer ?
#
loop_
_entity_poly.entity_id
_entity_poly.type
_entity_poly.pdbx_seq_one_letter_code
_entity_poly.pdbx_strand_id
1 'polypeptide(L)'
;MELLATTLSTFITIYTGLLVVRILLTWFPNIDFYSQPFAALSQITDPYLNIFRSIIPPLGGIDFSPMLAIILLQLIGGLLAGVSTSGVPI
;
A
#
# COMPACT_ATOMS: atom_id res chain seq x y z
N MET A 1 -17.08 11.77 -19.73
CA MET A 1 -16.94 10.50 -18.99
C MET A 1 -15.48 10.07 -18.85
N GLU A 2 -14.68 10.21 -19.90
CA GLU A 2 -13.26 9.80 -19.90
C GLU A 2 -12.36 10.59 -18.93
N LEU A 3 -12.48 11.93 -18.88
CA LEU A 3 -11.72 12.78 -17.95
C LEU A 3 -11.97 12.47 -16.47
N LEU A 4 -13.21 12.08 -16.13
CA LEU A 4 -13.59 11.72 -14.77
C LEU A 4 -12.97 10.38 -14.37
N ALA A 5 -12.94 9.41 -15.29
CA ALA A 5 -12.32 8.11 -15.07
C ALA A 5 -10.79 8.22 -14.91
N THR A 6 -10.11 9.00 -15.76
CA THR A 6 -8.65 9.17 -15.69
C THR A 6 -8.22 9.91 -14.44
N THR A 7 -8.96 10.95 -14.03
CA THR A 7 -8.67 11.70 -12.79
C THR A 7 -8.81 10.81 -11.56
N LEU A 8 -9.88 10.01 -11.49
CA LEU A 8 -10.09 9.07 -10.39
C LEU A 8 -9.01 7.98 -10.36
N SER A 9 -8.66 7.41 -11.51
CA SER A 9 -7.59 6.42 -11.62
C SER A 9 -6.24 6.98 -11.15
N THR A 10 -5.94 8.23 -11.52
CA THR A 10 -4.70 8.92 -11.11
C THR A 10 -4.70 9.16 -9.61
N PHE A 11 -5.82 9.63 -9.05
CA PHE A 11 -5.97 9.83 -7.61
C PHE A 11 -5.72 8.54 -6.82
N ILE A 12 -6.33 7.43 -7.24
CA ILE A 12 -6.15 6.11 -6.60
C ILE A 12 -4.67 5.68 -6.65
N THR A 13 -4.01 5.89 -7.78
CA THR A 13 -2.59 5.54 -7.96
C THR A 13 -1.70 6.34 -7.00
N ILE A 14 -1.91 7.65 -6.91
CA ILE A 14 -1.17 8.53 -5.99
C ILE A 14 -1.45 8.14 -4.54
N TYR A 15 -2.71 7.92 -4.17
CA TYR A 15 -3.11 7.54 -2.82
C TYR A 15 -2.49 6.20 -2.40
N THR A 16 -2.43 5.24 -3.32
CA THR A 16 -1.74 3.96 -3.12
C THR A 16 -0.24 4.17 -2.86
N GLY A 17 0.41 5.05 -3.63
CA GLY A 17 1.80 5.44 -3.40
C GLY A 17 2.02 6.06 -2.00
N LEU A 18 1.12 6.93 -1.55
CA LEU A 18 1.18 7.52 -0.20
C LEU A 18 1.07 6.46 0.91
N LEU A 19 0.20 5.45 0.74
CA LEU A 19 0.09 4.34 1.68
C LEU A 19 1.37 3.50 1.70
N VAL A 20 1.97 3.21 0.54
CA VAL A 20 3.26 2.49 0.46
C VAL A 20 4.35 3.27 1.18
N VAL A 21 4.46 4.58 0.95
CA VAL A 21 5.44 5.44 1.64
C VAL A 21 5.17 5.47 3.15
N ARG A 22 3.91 5.65 3.58
CA ARG A 22 3.51 5.62 5.00
C ARG A 22 3.98 4.34 5.67
N ILE A 23 3.78 3.21 5.02
CA ILE A 23 4.17 1.89 5.51
C ILE A 23 5.70 1.76 5.58
N LEU A 24 6.43 2.12 4.52
CA LEU A 24 7.90 2.08 4.53
C LEU A 24 8.48 2.96 5.66
N LEU A 25 7.87 4.11 5.94
CA LEU A 25 8.28 4.98 7.03
C LEU A 25 8.04 4.36 8.41
N THR A 26 7.02 3.51 8.59
CA THR A 26 6.80 2.81 9.88
C THR A 26 7.89 1.81 10.21
N TRP A 27 8.70 1.38 9.23
CA TRP A 27 9.85 0.50 9.46
C TRP A 27 11.04 1.24 10.07
N PHE A 28 11.03 2.57 10.04
CA PHE A 28 12.07 3.40 10.64
C PHE A 28 11.59 3.88 12.02
N PRO A 29 12.05 3.28 13.13
CA PRO A 29 11.60 3.65 14.48
C PRO A 29 12.01 5.06 14.91
N ASN A 30 12.81 5.76 14.11
CA ASN A 30 13.25 7.14 14.35
C ASN A 30 12.36 8.19 13.66
N ILE A 31 11.33 7.79 12.90
CA ILE A 31 10.43 8.73 12.22
C ILE A 31 9.35 9.19 13.18
N ASP A 32 9.33 10.50 13.45
CA ASP A 32 8.27 11.13 14.22
C ASP A 32 7.08 11.49 13.32
N PHE A 33 6.02 10.70 13.38
CA PHE A 33 4.77 10.93 12.66
C PHE A 33 3.95 12.12 13.16
N TYR A 34 4.35 12.77 14.25
CA TYR A 34 3.77 14.02 14.73
C TYR A 34 4.51 15.25 14.16
N SER A 35 5.67 15.06 13.54
CA SER A 35 6.45 16.11 12.88
C SER A 35 6.06 16.28 11.40
N GLN A 36 6.15 17.51 10.88
CA GLN A 36 6.00 17.75 9.44
C GLN A 36 7.27 17.27 8.69
N PRO A 37 7.14 16.64 7.51
CA PRO A 37 5.94 16.47 6.69
C PRO A 37 5.10 15.21 7.00
N PHE A 38 5.56 14.36 7.90
CA PHE A 38 4.95 13.04 8.17
C PHE A 38 3.58 13.12 8.85
N ALA A 39 3.33 14.16 9.62
CA ALA A 39 2.02 14.45 10.22
C ALA A 39 0.94 14.66 9.16
N ALA A 40 1.24 15.35 8.05
CA ALA A 40 0.29 15.52 6.95
C ALA A 40 -0.02 14.18 6.27
N LEU A 41 1.00 13.33 6.07
CA LEU A 41 0.82 11.98 5.54
C LEU A 41 -0.06 11.12 6.46
N SER A 42 0.19 11.18 7.77
CA SER A 42 -0.64 10.51 8.79
C SER A 42 -2.09 10.95 8.67
N GLN A 43 -2.36 12.25 8.66
CA GLN A 43 -3.73 12.77 8.59
C GLN A 43 -4.50 12.34 7.33
N ILE A 44 -3.81 12.18 6.19
CA ILE A 44 -4.43 11.76 4.93
C ILE A 44 -4.65 10.23 4.87
N THR A 45 -3.74 9.45 5.46
CA THR A 45 -3.76 7.98 5.39
C THR A 45 -4.51 7.34 6.56
N ASP A 46 -4.51 7.97 7.74
CA ASP A 46 -5.12 7.45 8.97
C ASP A 46 -6.64 7.22 8.88
N PRO A 47 -7.48 8.06 8.24
CA PRO A 47 -8.91 7.78 8.10
C PRO A 47 -9.17 6.47 7.34
N TYR A 48 -8.40 6.23 6.28
CA TYR A 48 -8.48 5.00 5.50
C TYR A 48 -7.95 3.83 6.31
N LEU A 49 -6.75 3.95 6.89
CA LEU A 49 -6.15 2.90 7.71
C LEU A 49 -7.01 2.55 8.93
N ASN A 50 -7.68 3.51 9.57
CA ASN A 50 -8.55 3.26 10.71
C ASN A 50 -9.75 2.34 10.38
N ILE A 51 -10.24 2.38 9.13
CA ILE A 51 -11.28 1.45 8.67
C ILE A 51 -10.73 0.01 8.65
N PHE A 52 -9.49 -0.17 8.18
CA PHE A 52 -8.84 -1.47 8.10
C PHE A 52 -8.22 -1.94 9.43
N ARG A 53 -7.90 -1.02 10.35
CA ARG A 53 -7.37 -1.33 11.70
C ARG A 53 -8.36 -2.08 12.57
N SER A 54 -9.67 -1.99 12.29
CA SER A 54 -10.68 -2.84 12.93
C SER A 54 -10.60 -4.31 12.50
N ILE A 55 -10.01 -4.58 11.34
CA ILE A 55 -9.85 -5.94 10.80
C ILE A 55 -8.48 -6.50 11.18
N ILE A 56 -7.43 -5.66 11.14
CA ILE A 56 -6.06 -6.04 11.49
C ILE A 56 -5.50 -5.00 12.47
N PRO A 57 -5.53 -5.28 13.79
CA PRO A 57 -4.94 -4.40 14.79
C PRO A 57 -3.43 -4.22 14.52
N PRO A 58 -2.87 -3.01 14.68
CA PRO A 58 -1.45 -2.80 14.57
C PRO A 58 -0.74 -3.52 15.73
N LEU A 59 0.01 -4.58 15.42
CA LEU A 59 0.78 -5.33 16.41
C LEU A 59 2.09 -4.57 16.71
N GLY A 60 2.16 -3.91 17.86
CA GLY A 60 3.43 -3.38 18.39
C GLY A 60 3.98 -2.14 17.69
N GLY A 61 3.14 -1.30 17.07
CA GLY A 61 3.56 -0.04 16.44
C GLY A 61 4.23 -0.19 15.05
N ILE A 62 4.31 -1.42 14.53
CA ILE A 62 4.79 -1.73 13.18
C ILE A 62 3.60 -2.23 12.36
N ASP A 63 3.28 -1.54 11.27
CA ASP A 63 2.23 -1.97 10.35
C ASP A 63 2.73 -3.18 9.53
N PHE A 64 2.05 -4.32 9.66
CA PHE A 64 2.33 -5.58 8.93
C PHE A 64 1.70 -5.64 7.52
N SER A 65 1.02 -4.56 7.11
CA SER A 65 0.53 -4.32 5.76
C SER A 65 1.55 -4.59 4.62
N PRO A 66 2.85 -4.25 4.72
CA PRO A 66 3.81 -4.48 3.64
C PRO A 66 4.15 -5.96 3.45
N MET A 67 4.01 -6.80 4.48
CA MET A 67 4.19 -8.24 4.33
C MET A 67 3.07 -8.83 3.47
N LEU A 68 1.83 -8.35 3.68
CA LEU A 68 0.66 -8.73 2.89
C LEU A 68 0.78 -8.19 1.44
N ALA A 69 1.28 -6.97 1.25
CA ALA A 69 1.52 -6.40 -0.08
C ALA A 69 2.59 -7.17 -0.88
N ILE A 70 3.70 -7.58 -0.25
CA ILE A 70 4.73 -8.42 -0.89
C ILE A 70 4.16 -9.80 -1.24
N ILE A 71 3.39 -10.42 -0.34
CA ILE A 71 2.73 -11.72 -0.60
C ILE A 71 1.75 -11.60 -1.76
N LEU A 72 0.94 -10.54 -1.80
CA LEU A 72 -0.08 -10.33 -2.84
C LEU A 72 0.57 -10.03 -4.20
N LEU A 73 1.68 -9.28 -4.22
CA LEU A 73 2.45 -9.03 -5.43
C LEU A 73 3.17 -10.30 -5.93
N GLN A 74 3.73 -11.12 -5.05
CA GLN A 74 4.30 -12.43 -5.40
C GLN A 74 3.24 -13.41 -5.91
N LEU A 75 2.03 -13.39 -5.32
CA LEU A 75 0.92 -14.24 -5.74
C LEU A 75 0.43 -13.86 -7.14
N ILE A 76 0.25 -12.56 -7.40
CA ILE A 76 -0.10 -12.06 -8.74
C ILE A 76 1.02 -12.37 -9.75
N GLY A 77 2.28 -12.15 -9.39
CA GLY A 77 3.44 -12.46 -10.24
C GLY A 77 3.55 -13.94 -10.57
N GLY A 78 3.31 -14.83 -9.61
CA GLY A 78 3.32 -16.28 -9.80
C GLY A 78 2.15 -16.80 -10.63
N LEU A 79 0.94 -16.26 -10.42
CA LEU A 79 -0.24 -16.57 -11.24
C LEU A 79 -0.06 -16.10 -12.68
N LEU A 80 0.45 -14.88 -12.88
CA LEU A 80 0.75 -14.35 -14.21
C LEU A 80 1.87 -15.14 -14.88
N ALA A 81 2.92 -15.49 -14.14
CA ALA A 81 4.01 -16.34 -14.61
C ALA A 81 3.51 -17.73 -15.04
N GLY A 82 2.64 -18.37 -14.24
CA GLY A 82 2.00 -19.65 -14.57
C GLY A 82 1.09 -19.60 -15.79
N VAL A 83 0.40 -18.48 -16.01
CA VAL A 83 -0.40 -18.21 -17.21
C VAL A 83 0.47 -17.92 -18.44
N SER A 84 1.66 -17.32 -18.26
CA SER A 84 2.62 -17.09 -19.35
C SER A 84 3.50 -18.30 -19.68
N THR A 85 3.73 -19.22 -18.72
CA THR A 85 4.50 -20.46 -18.93
C THR A 85 3.66 -21.63 -19.43
N SER A 86 2.33 -21.52 -19.50
CA SER A 86 1.49 -22.46 -20.27
C SER A 86 1.69 -22.33 -21.79
N GLY A 87 2.61 -21.48 -22.26
CA GLY A 87 2.78 -21.13 -23.67
C GLY A 87 4.13 -21.43 -24.35
N VAL A 88 5.28 -21.55 -23.67
CA VAL A 88 6.56 -21.75 -24.40
C VAL A 88 7.57 -22.59 -23.60
N PRO A 89 8.08 -23.70 -24.16
CA PRO A 89 9.16 -24.48 -23.59
C PRO A 89 10.52 -23.79 -23.81
N ILE A 90 11.33 -23.77 -22.72
CA ILE A 90 12.79 -23.53 -22.62
C ILE A 90 13.42 -22.43 -23.49
#